data_AF-A0AAU7X3U6-F1
#
_entry.id   AF-A0AAU7X3U6-F1
#
_cell.length_a   1.000
_cell.length_b   1.000
_cell.length_c   1.000
_cell.angle_alpha   90.00
_cell.angle_beta   90.00
_cell.angle_gamma   90.00
#
_symmetry.space_group_name_H-M   'P 1'
#
loop_
_entity.id
_entity.type
_entity.pdbx_description
1 polymer ?
#
loop_
_entity_poly.entity_id
_entity_poly.type
_entity_poly.pdbx_seq_one_letter_code
_entity_poly.pdbx_strand_id
1 'polypeptide(L)'
;MTRGSKAKYTLAQRRKAAAIEASYEERGLSPEQAEARAWATVNKQSGGGERAGGSGRDKSPADKARARSESARRAVATRHGHARNSAASLGTQSKDSLMREARAKKIPGRSRMRKQELIEALSKAA
;
A
#
# COMPACT_ATOMS: atom_id res chain seq x y z
N MET A 1 6.08 -15.04 2.06
CA MET A 1 4.66 -14.72 2.39
C MET A 1 4.50 -14.31 3.86
N THR A 2 3.43 -13.58 4.24
CA THR A 2 3.17 -13.25 5.65
C THR A 2 2.92 -14.54 6.43
N ARG A 3 3.79 -14.86 7.39
CA ARG A 3 3.68 -16.01 8.31
C ARG A 3 2.53 -15.85 9.31
N GLY A 4 1.34 -15.48 8.85
CA GLY A 4 0.17 -15.23 9.67
C GLY A 4 -1.03 -15.96 9.10
N SER A 5 -1.75 -16.68 9.96
CA SER A 5 -3.00 -17.32 9.58
C SER A 5 -3.94 -16.30 8.95
N LYS A 6 -4.48 -16.63 7.76
CA LYS A 6 -5.52 -15.83 7.10
C LYS A 6 -6.81 -15.75 7.94
N ALA A 7 -6.91 -16.48 9.06
CA ALA A 7 -8.07 -16.47 9.97
C ALA A 7 -8.51 -15.06 10.38
N LYS A 8 -7.58 -14.12 10.50
CA LYS A 8 -7.85 -12.73 10.88
C LYS A 8 -8.49 -11.87 9.76
N TYR A 9 -8.62 -12.40 8.54
CA TYR A 9 -9.22 -11.70 7.40
C TYR A 9 -10.66 -12.11 7.19
N THR A 10 -11.52 -11.15 6.87
CA THR A 10 -12.95 -11.40 6.57
C THR A 10 -13.12 -12.16 5.26
N LEU A 11 -14.31 -12.73 5.05
CA LEU A 11 -14.65 -13.35 3.76
C LEU A 11 -14.59 -12.35 2.61
N ALA A 12 -15.01 -11.10 2.85
CA ALA A 12 -14.92 -10.03 1.84
C ALA A 12 -13.47 -9.70 1.45
N GLN A 13 -12.55 -9.64 2.43
CA GLN A 13 -11.12 -9.43 2.14
C GLN A 13 -10.54 -10.58 1.33
N ARG A 14 -10.90 -11.84 1.65
CA ARG A 14 -10.45 -13.03 0.93
C ARG A 14 -10.96 -13.06 -0.52
N ARG A 15 -12.25 -12.77 -0.73
CA ARG A 15 -12.83 -12.67 -2.09
C ARG A 15 -12.16 -11.58 -2.91
N LYS A 16 -11.87 -10.42 -2.30
CA LYS A 16 -11.14 -9.34 -2.96
C LYS A 16 -9.71 -9.75 -3.33
N ALA A 17 -9.01 -10.44 -2.44
CA ALA A 17 -7.67 -10.94 -2.74
C ALA A 17 -7.71 -11.92 -3.92
N ALA A 18 -8.60 -12.92 -3.89
CA ALA A 18 -8.75 -13.88 -4.98
C ALA A 18 -9.05 -13.23 -6.34
N ALA A 19 -9.91 -12.20 -6.37
CA ALA A 19 -10.19 -11.47 -7.61
C ALA A 19 -8.96 -10.71 -8.17
N ILE A 20 -8.13 -10.15 -7.29
CA ILE A 20 -6.88 -9.45 -7.70
C ILE A 20 -5.82 -10.46 -8.14
N GLU A 21 -5.74 -11.60 -7.44
CA GLU A 21 -4.85 -12.72 -7.76
C GLU A 21 -5.14 -13.25 -9.15
N ALA A 22 -6.41 -13.60 -9.45
CA ALA A 22 -6.83 -14.04 -10.78
C ALA A 22 -6.41 -13.04 -11.88
N SER A 23 -6.61 -11.74 -11.66
CA SER A 23 -6.18 -10.72 -12.62
C SER A 23 -4.66 -10.67 -12.83
N TYR A 24 -3.84 -11.02 -11.85
CA TYR A 24 -2.39 -11.12 -12.02
C TYR A 24 -1.97 -12.43 -12.69
N GLU A 25 -2.64 -13.54 -12.41
CA GLU A 25 -2.42 -14.83 -13.08
C GLU A 25 -2.77 -14.76 -14.56
N GLU A 26 -3.89 -14.12 -14.92
CA GLU A 26 -4.27 -13.83 -16.31
C GLU A 26 -3.21 -13.00 -17.05
N ARG A 27 -2.43 -12.20 -16.32
CA ARG A 27 -1.32 -11.40 -16.85
C ARG A 27 0.00 -12.16 -16.86
N GLY A 28 0.00 -13.46 -16.57
CA GLY A 28 1.15 -14.36 -16.64
C GLY A 28 2.04 -14.38 -15.42
N LEU A 29 1.61 -13.84 -14.26
CA LEU A 29 2.37 -14.00 -13.02
C LEU A 29 2.16 -15.41 -12.45
N SER A 30 3.19 -15.95 -11.79
CA SER A 30 3.04 -17.21 -11.06
C SER A 30 2.03 -17.06 -9.91
N PRO A 31 1.30 -18.12 -9.54
CA PRO A 31 0.30 -18.08 -8.47
C PRO A 31 0.84 -17.48 -7.18
N GLU A 32 2.05 -17.86 -6.76
CA GLU A 32 2.68 -17.32 -5.54
C GLU A 32 2.89 -15.79 -5.62
N GLN A 33 3.34 -15.28 -6.76
CA GLN A 33 3.56 -13.85 -6.95
C GLN A 33 2.25 -13.08 -7.09
N ALA A 34 1.26 -13.66 -7.78
CA ALA A 34 -0.08 -13.10 -7.92
C ALA A 34 -0.76 -12.99 -6.54
N GLU A 35 -0.74 -14.07 -5.76
CA GLU A 35 -1.24 -14.12 -4.39
C GLU A 35 -0.56 -13.06 -3.52
N ALA A 36 0.77 -13.00 -3.54
CA ALA A 36 1.53 -12.04 -2.75
C ALA A 36 1.14 -10.58 -3.08
N ARG A 37 0.98 -10.26 -4.37
CA ARG A 37 0.55 -8.92 -4.83
C ARG A 37 -0.89 -8.62 -4.46
N ALA A 38 -1.77 -9.61 -4.54
CA ALA A 38 -3.17 -9.48 -4.16
C ALA A 38 -3.32 -9.15 -2.66
N TRP A 39 -2.68 -9.94 -1.79
CA TRP A 39 -2.71 -9.69 -0.34
C TRP A 39 -2.03 -8.38 0.03
N ALA A 40 -0.92 -8.01 -0.63
CA ALA A 40 -0.30 -6.70 -0.41
C ALA A 40 -1.27 -5.55 -0.74
N THR A 41 -2.06 -5.68 -1.80
CA THR A 41 -3.05 -4.69 -2.21
C THR A 41 -4.18 -4.59 -1.18
N VAL A 42 -4.75 -5.72 -0.76
CA VAL A 42 -5.80 -5.76 0.27
C VAL A 42 -5.29 -5.18 1.59
N ASN A 43 -4.07 -5.51 2.00
CA ASN A 43 -3.46 -5.02 3.23
C ASN A 43 -3.18 -3.52 3.17
N LYS A 44 -2.73 -3.00 2.02
CA LYS A 44 -2.54 -1.55 1.85
C LYS A 44 -3.86 -0.78 2.05
N GLN A 45 -4.97 -1.31 1.54
CA GLN A 45 -6.28 -0.66 1.60
C GLN A 45 -6.98 -0.80 2.97
N SER A 46 -6.80 -1.94 3.65
CA SER A 46 -7.49 -2.26 4.90
C SER A 46 -6.65 -2.04 6.16
N GLY A 47 -5.33 -2.00 6.02
CA GLY A 47 -4.38 -2.06 7.14
C GLY A 47 -4.17 -3.45 7.72
N GLY A 48 -4.70 -4.50 7.10
CA GLY A 48 -4.57 -5.91 7.50
C GLY A 48 -5.91 -6.56 7.79
N GLY A 49 -5.90 -7.71 8.47
CA GLY A 49 -7.12 -8.46 8.79
C GLY A 49 -8.11 -7.65 9.65
N GLU A 50 -9.39 -7.71 9.31
CA GLU A 50 -10.45 -6.96 9.99
C GLU A 50 -11.18 -7.75 11.10
N ARG A 51 -10.89 -9.05 11.24
CA ARG A 51 -11.41 -9.86 12.36
C ARG A 51 -10.63 -9.57 13.65
N ALA A 52 -11.11 -10.14 14.76
CA ALA A 52 -10.47 -10.01 16.06
C ALA A 52 -8.96 -10.38 16.00
N GLY A 53 -8.14 -9.54 16.63
CA GLY A 53 -6.68 -9.68 16.63
C GLY A 53 -5.98 -9.32 15.30
N GLY A 54 -6.70 -8.77 14.32
CA GLY A 54 -6.16 -8.26 13.06
C GLY A 54 -5.92 -6.74 13.08
N SER A 55 -4.82 -6.29 12.48
CA SER A 55 -4.41 -4.88 12.48
C SER A 55 -5.31 -3.94 11.67
N GLY A 56 -6.19 -4.46 10.83
CA GLY A 56 -7.17 -3.69 10.07
C GLY A 56 -8.46 -3.42 10.83
N ARG A 57 -8.66 -4.06 12.00
CA ARG A 57 -9.82 -3.83 12.87
C ARG A 57 -9.82 -2.43 13.45
N ASP A 58 -8.67 -1.96 13.91
CA ASP A 58 -8.53 -0.64 14.57
C ASP A 58 -8.32 0.51 13.57
N LYS A 59 -8.35 0.21 12.26
CA LYS A 59 -8.24 1.24 11.23
C LYS A 59 -9.59 1.89 10.98
N SER A 60 -9.62 3.21 11.11
CA SER A 60 -10.83 3.99 10.86
C SER A 60 -11.31 3.83 9.40
N PRO A 61 -12.63 3.92 9.14
CA PRO A 61 -13.16 3.92 7.78
C PRO A 61 -12.55 5.02 6.90
N ALA A 62 -12.30 6.20 7.48
CA ALA A 62 -11.68 7.33 6.80
C ALA A 62 -10.24 7.02 6.37
N ASP A 63 -9.44 6.37 7.22
CA ASP A 63 -8.08 5.97 6.87
C ASP A 63 -8.06 4.91 5.76
N LYS A 64 -8.98 3.93 5.81
CA LYS A 64 -9.15 2.94 4.73
C LYS A 64 -9.55 3.60 3.42
N ALA A 65 -10.45 4.58 3.46
CA ALA A 65 -10.85 5.35 2.29
C ALA A 65 -9.68 6.17 1.71
N ARG A 66 -8.91 6.84 2.58
CA ARG A 66 -7.69 7.56 2.18
C ARG A 66 -6.69 6.62 1.52
N ALA A 67 -6.41 5.46 2.10
CA ALA A 67 -5.49 4.48 1.52
C ALA A 67 -5.95 3.98 0.15
N ARG A 68 -7.24 3.72 -0.04
CA ARG A 68 -7.83 3.38 -1.35
C ARG A 68 -7.64 4.50 -2.37
N SER A 69 -7.94 5.75 -1.97
CA SER A 69 -7.79 6.92 -2.85
C SER A 69 -6.33 7.17 -3.24
N GLU A 70 -5.39 7.07 -2.30
CA GLU A 70 -3.96 7.18 -2.56
C GLU A 70 -3.48 6.12 -3.56
N SER A 71 -3.88 4.85 -3.38
CA SER A 71 -3.56 3.78 -4.31
C SER A 71 -4.08 4.07 -5.72
N ALA A 72 -5.31 4.58 -5.85
CA ALA A 72 -5.88 4.95 -7.14
C ALA A 72 -5.13 6.10 -7.81
N ARG A 73 -4.84 7.19 -7.08
CA ARG A 73 -4.07 8.34 -7.60
C ARG A 73 -2.68 7.94 -8.05
N ARG A 74 -2.01 7.05 -7.30
CA ARG A 74 -0.71 6.51 -7.70
C ARG A 74 -0.79 5.67 -8.97
N ALA A 75 -1.85 4.87 -9.14
CA ALA A 75 -2.07 4.12 -10.38
C ALA A 75 -2.31 5.05 -11.58
N VAL A 76 -3.01 6.16 -11.39
CA VAL A 76 -3.17 7.21 -12.42
C VAL A 76 -1.83 7.84 -12.77
N ALA A 77 -1.02 8.23 -11.77
CA ALA A 77 0.31 8.78 -12.01
C ALA A 77 1.20 7.82 -12.84
N THR A 78 1.14 6.51 -12.56
CA THR A 78 1.85 5.50 -13.37
C THR A 78 1.35 5.43 -14.81
N ARG A 79 0.04 5.60 -15.05
CA ARG A 79 -0.50 5.67 -16.44
C ARG A 79 -0.01 6.90 -17.19
N HIS A 80 0.28 7.99 -16.51
CA HIS A 80 0.91 9.18 -17.08
C HIS A 80 2.44 9.08 -17.21
N GLY A 81 3.02 7.89 -17.05
CA GLY A 81 4.46 7.66 -17.21
C GLY A 81 5.32 8.09 -16.02
N HIS A 82 4.73 8.54 -14.91
CA HIS A 82 5.50 8.90 -13.72
C HIS A 82 5.99 7.66 -12.97
N ALA A 83 7.31 7.57 -12.78
CA ALA A 83 7.95 6.54 -11.98
C ALA A 83 7.43 6.57 -10.51
N ARG A 84 7.44 5.42 -9.83
CA ARG A 84 6.92 5.29 -8.46
C ARG A 84 7.61 6.18 -7.44
N ASN A 85 8.90 6.45 -7.63
CA ASN A 85 9.75 7.29 -6.79
C ASN A 85 9.80 8.76 -7.24
N SER A 86 9.11 9.12 -8.35
CA SER A 86 9.05 10.50 -8.80
C SER A 86 8.30 11.39 -7.81
N ALA A 87 8.66 12.68 -7.77
CA ALA A 87 7.97 13.68 -6.97
C ALA A 87 6.46 13.73 -7.31
N ALA A 88 6.08 13.56 -8.58
CA ALA A 88 4.69 13.50 -9.02
C ALA A 88 3.93 12.33 -8.39
N SER A 89 4.51 11.11 -8.36
CA SER A 89 3.88 9.95 -7.70
C SER A 89 3.82 10.11 -6.18
N LEU A 90 4.91 10.57 -5.57
CA LEU A 90 5.01 10.78 -4.11
C LEU A 90 4.07 11.89 -3.62
N GLY A 91 3.86 12.95 -4.41
CA GLY A 91 2.99 14.08 -4.09
C GLY A 91 1.53 13.69 -3.86
N THR A 92 1.07 12.60 -4.50
CA THR A 92 -0.29 12.05 -4.33
C THR A 92 -0.56 11.44 -2.96
N GLN A 93 0.50 11.17 -2.17
CA GLN A 93 0.41 10.53 -0.86
C GLN A 93 0.16 11.53 0.27
N SER A 94 -0.43 11.05 1.37
CA SER A 94 -0.44 11.76 2.65
C SER A 94 0.95 11.81 3.29
N LYS A 95 1.16 12.81 4.16
CA LYS A 95 2.37 12.93 4.98
C LYS A 95 2.65 11.63 5.76
N ASP A 96 1.62 10.99 6.32
CA ASP A 96 1.79 9.74 7.08
C ASP A 96 2.25 8.58 6.20
N SER A 97 1.78 8.48 4.96
CA SER A 97 2.24 7.44 4.04
C SER A 97 3.70 7.66 3.65
N LEU A 98 4.07 8.91 3.36
CA LEU A 98 5.46 9.29 3.09
C LEU A 98 6.36 9.03 4.31
N MET A 99 5.89 9.31 5.52
CA MET A 99 6.59 9.00 6.77
C MET A 99 6.87 7.50 6.95
N ARG A 100 5.89 6.65 6.63
CA ARG A 100 6.06 5.18 6.68
C ARG A 100 7.06 4.70 5.63
N GLU A 101 7.00 5.25 4.43
CA GLU A 101 7.94 4.94 3.35
C GLU A 101 9.36 5.38 3.72
N ALA A 102 9.51 6.59 4.27
CA ALA A 102 10.78 7.12 4.75
C ALA A 102 11.35 6.30 5.91
N ARG A 103 10.49 5.77 6.80
CA ARG A 103 10.89 4.82 7.85
C ARG A 103 11.42 3.53 7.24
N ALA A 104 10.75 2.97 6.22
CA ALA A 104 11.20 1.76 5.55
C ALA A 104 12.55 1.96 4.84
N LYS A 105 12.78 3.14 4.27
CA LYS A 105 14.06 3.56 3.66
C LYS A 105 15.11 4.05 4.67
N LYS A 106 14.84 3.99 5.98
CA LYS A 106 15.75 4.43 7.06
C LYS A 106 16.24 5.90 6.92
N ILE A 107 15.40 6.80 6.40
CA ILE A 107 15.76 8.21 6.23
C ILE A 107 15.93 8.88 7.62
N PRO A 108 17.11 9.46 7.94
CA PRO A 108 17.33 10.17 9.19
C PRO A 108 16.56 11.49 9.21
N GLY A 109 16.20 11.99 10.39
CA GLY A 109 15.47 13.26 10.53
C GLY A 109 14.02 13.26 10.01
N ARG A 110 13.53 12.16 9.41
CA ARG A 110 12.17 12.03 8.85
C ARG A 110 11.04 12.58 9.73
N SER A 111 11.13 12.40 11.05
CA SER A 111 10.10 12.87 12.01
C SER A 111 9.95 14.39 12.06
N ARG A 112 11.00 15.14 11.72
CA ARG A 112 10.99 16.60 11.68
C ARG A 112 10.58 17.15 10.31
N MET A 113 10.55 16.31 9.28
CA MET A 113 10.28 16.72 7.91
C MET A 113 8.80 17.05 7.67
N ARG A 114 8.56 18.12 6.92
CA ARG A 114 7.29 18.48 6.30
C ARG A 114 7.02 17.60 5.09
N LYS A 115 5.80 17.67 4.54
CA LYS A 115 5.38 16.80 3.42
C LYS A 115 6.32 16.93 2.21
N GLN A 116 6.71 18.16 1.83
CA GLN A 116 7.59 18.38 0.68
C GLN A 116 9.00 17.85 0.93
N GLU A 117 9.57 18.09 2.10
CA GLU A 117 10.89 17.57 2.49
C GLU A 117 10.91 16.03 2.47
N LEU A 118 9.83 15.36 2.89
CA LEU A 118 9.70 13.91 2.77
C LEU A 118 9.65 13.44 1.31
N ILE A 119 8.98 14.18 0.43
CA ILE A 119 8.92 13.86 -1.01
C ILE A 119 10.32 13.95 -1.62
N GLU A 120 11.04 15.04 -1.37
CA GLU A 120 12.39 15.24 -1.87
C GLU A 120 13.38 14.21 -1.32
N ALA A 121 13.31 13.91 -0.03
CA ALA A 121 14.17 12.90 0.58
C ALA A 121 13.89 11.51 -0.01
N LEU A 122 12.61 11.15 -0.22
CA LEU A 122 12.22 9.87 -0.79
C LEU A 122 12.58 9.72 -2.27
N SER A 123 12.51 10.82 -3.04
CA SER A 123 12.89 10.83 -4.45
C SER A 123 14.40 10.74 -4.64
N LYS A 124 15.19 11.35 -3.75
CA LYS A 124 16.66 11.28 -3.78
C LYS A 124 17.20 9.93 -3.30
N ALA A 125 16.51 9.28 -2.37
CA ALA A 125 16.88 7.98 -1.81
C ALA A 125 16.38 6.79 -2.66
N ALA A 126 16.15 6.96 -3.96
CA ALA A 126 15.48 5.98 -4.81
C ALA A 126 16.36 5.46 -5.94
#